data_AF-V5I6Z2-F1
#
_entry.id   AF-V5I6Z2-F1
#
_cell.length_a   1.000
_cell.length_b   1.000
_cell.length_c   1.000
_cell.angle_alpha   90.00
_cell.angle_beta   90.00
_cell.angle_gamma   90.00
#
_symmetry.space_group_name_H-M   'P 1'
#
loop_
_entity.id
_entity.type
_entity.pdbx_description
1 polymer ?
#
loop_
_entity_poly.entity_id
_entity_poly.type
_entity_poly.pdbx_seq_one_letter_code
_entity_poly.pdbx_strand_id
1 'polypeptide(L)'
;RAQPNKACMLTADRAHETDVNVINWNKNEPFIVSGGDDGFLHIWDLRKFQNKTPLAIFKHHTEPVVTVEWHPTDSAVFASGGADNQIALWDLSVEKDTENSAEEVE
;
A
#
# COMPACT_ATOMS: atom_id res chain seq x y z
N ARG A 1 -12.57 -23.35 -19.07
CA ARG A 1 -11.73 -22.77 -17.99
C ARG A 1 -10.46 -22.24 -18.65
N ALA A 2 -10.04 -21.00 -18.39
CA ALA A 2 -8.81 -20.47 -18.98
C ALA A 2 -7.61 -21.35 -18.60
N GLN A 3 -6.61 -21.45 -19.48
CA GLN A 3 -5.37 -22.14 -19.15
C GLN A 3 -4.70 -21.44 -17.95
N PRO A 4 -4.03 -22.16 -17.03
CA PRO A 4 -3.48 -21.59 -15.80
C PRO A 4 -2.51 -20.42 -16.05
N ASN A 5 -1.72 -20.50 -17.11
CA ASN A 5 -0.80 -19.46 -17.58
C ASN A 5 -1.51 -18.22 -18.17
N LYS A 6 -2.82 -18.31 -18.46
CA LYS A 6 -3.67 -17.20 -18.90
C LYS A 6 -4.63 -16.73 -17.81
N ALA A 7 -4.52 -17.27 -16.59
CA ALA A 7 -5.35 -16.88 -15.46
C ALA A 7 -4.83 -15.61 -14.76
N CYS A 8 -3.55 -15.26 -14.96
CA CYS A 8 -3.00 -13.98 -14.50
C CYS A 8 -3.61 -12.85 -15.34
N MET A 9 -4.36 -11.96 -14.67
CA MET A 9 -5.12 -10.90 -15.34
C MET A 9 -4.31 -9.61 -15.47
N LEU A 10 -3.57 -9.22 -14.43
CA LEU A 10 -2.81 -7.97 -14.35
C LEU A 10 -1.52 -8.20 -13.55
N THR A 11 -0.44 -7.52 -13.95
CA THR A 11 0.84 -7.49 -13.22
C THR A 11 1.40 -6.07 -13.17
N ALA A 12 2.05 -5.72 -12.06
CA ALA A 12 2.83 -4.51 -11.92
C ALA A 12 4.30 -4.90 -11.67
N ASP A 13 5.17 -4.47 -12.57
CA ASP A 13 6.61 -4.72 -12.47
C ASP A 13 7.23 -3.71 -11.49
N ARG A 14 8.14 -4.16 -10.60
CA ARG A 14 8.76 -3.31 -9.56
C ARG A 14 7.72 -2.59 -8.71
N ALA A 15 6.70 -3.33 -8.26
CA ALA A 15 5.68 -2.81 -7.36
C ALA A 15 6.29 -2.33 -6.02
N HIS A 16 7.39 -2.95 -5.59
CA HIS A 16 8.25 -2.59 -4.49
C HIS A 16 9.71 -2.76 -4.95
N GLU A 17 10.66 -2.16 -4.22
CA GLU A 17 12.10 -2.32 -4.52
C GLU A 17 12.63 -3.71 -4.11
N THR A 18 11.93 -4.33 -3.16
CA THR A 18 12.24 -5.64 -2.59
C THR A 18 10.99 -6.54 -2.60
N ASP A 19 11.05 -7.67 -1.90
CA ASP A 19 9.97 -8.66 -1.86
C ASP A 19 8.66 -8.07 -1.29
N VAL A 20 7.55 -8.44 -1.93
CA VAL A 20 6.20 -8.09 -1.45
C VAL A 20 5.73 -9.17 -0.50
N ASN A 21 5.58 -8.82 0.78
CA ASN A 21 5.27 -9.77 1.84
C ASN A 21 3.78 -9.95 2.05
N VAL A 22 3.02 -8.86 1.92
CA VAL A 22 1.62 -8.81 2.32
C VAL A 22 0.81 -7.97 1.37
N ILE A 23 -0.43 -8.40 1.13
CA ILE A 23 -1.45 -7.63 0.42
C ILE A 23 -2.80 -7.74 1.14
N ASN A 24 -3.61 -6.68 1.06
CA ASN A 24 -4.96 -6.70 1.61
C ASN A 24 -5.94 -5.94 0.70
N TRP A 25 -7.18 -6.44 0.63
CA TRP A 25 -8.25 -5.85 -0.19
C TRP A 25 -9.11 -4.94 0.66
N ASN A 26 -9.42 -3.74 0.14
CA ASN A 26 -10.53 -2.96 0.64
C ASN A 26 -11.85 -3.66 0.30
N LYS A 27 -12.76 -3.75 1.26
CA LYS A 27 -14.06 -4.42 1.08
C LYS A 27 -15.09 -3.56 0.35
N ASN A 28 -14.95 -2.24 0.44
CA ASN A 28 -15.95 -1.28 -0.02
C ASN A 28 -15.51 -0.57 -1.30
N GLU A 29 -14.21 -0.28 -1.44
CA GLU A 29 -13.62 0.39 -2.60
C GLU A 29 -12.71 -0.57 -3.39
N PRO A 30 -12.47 -0.34 -4.69
CA PRO A 30 -11.61 -1.19 -5.51
C PRO A 30 -10.13 -0.85 -5.30
N PHE A 31 -9.71 -0.86 -4.04
CA PHE A 31 -8.35 -0.61 -3.62
C PHE A 31 -7.68 -1.87 -3.06
N ILE A 32 -6.38 -1.98 -3.29
CA ILE A 32 -5.50 -2.95 -2.65
C ILE A 32 -4.37 -2.19 -1.99
N VAL A 33 -3.93 -2.67 -0.84
CA VAL A 33 -2.69 -2.23 -0.20
C VAL A 33 -1.68 -3.38 -0.28
N SER A 34 -0.43 -3.06 -0.57
CA SER A 34 0.70 -3.99 -0.50
C SER A 34 1.80 -3.45 0.41
N GLY A 35 2.47 -4.34 1.13
CA GLY A 35 3.61 -4.04 1.98
C GLY A 35 4.83 -4.86 1.58
N GLY A 36 6.00 -4.21 1.55
CA GLY A 36 7.26 -4.85 1.16
C GLY A 36 8.31 -4.91 2.28
N ASP A 37 9.38 -5.65 2.01
CA ASP A 37 10.60 -5.65 2.83
C ASP A 37 11.29 -4.28 2.86
N ASP A 38 10.99 -3.42 1.89
CA ASP A 38 11.49 -2.06 1.76
C ASP A 38 10.91 -1.09 2.80
N GLY A 39 9.98 -1.55 3.64
CA GLY A 39 9.29 -0.73 4.64
C GLY A 39 8.20 0.16 4.05
N PHE A 40 7.93 0.06 2.74
CA PHE A 40 6.92 0.85 2.07
C PHE A 40 5.57 0.13 2.02
N LEU A 41 4.52 0.95 2.04
CA LEU A 41 3.16 0.54 1.76
C LEU A 41 2.71 1.22 0.47
N HIS A 42 2.16 0.45 -0.47
CA HIS A 42 1.65 0.95 -1.73
C HIS A 42 0.15 0.75 -1.81
N ILE A 43 -0.59 1.81 -2.13
CA ILE A 43 -2.03 1.74 -2.40
C ILE A 43 -2.25 1.68 -3.89
N TRP A 44 -3.07 0.73 -4.33
CA TRP A 44 -3.36 0.46 -5.72
C TRP A 44 -4.84 0.67 -6.01
N ASP A 45 -5.16 1.49 -7.01
CA ASP A 45 -6.52 1.58 -7.57
C ASP A 45 -6.66 0.59 -8.72
N LEU A 46 -7.54 -0.41 -8.55
CA LEU A 46 -7.79 -1.43 -9.55
C LEU A 46 -8.35 -0.88 -10.85
N ARG A 47 -9.04 0.27 -10.80
CA ARG A 47 -9.55 0.96 -12.00
C ARG A 47 -8.41 1.51 -12.85
N LYS A 48 -7.26 1.81 -12.22
CA LYS A 48 -6.07 2.43 -12.84
C LYS A 48 -4.84 1.51 -12.83
N PHE A 49 -4.98 0.25 -12.42
CA PHE A 49 -3.87 -0.68 -12.26
C PHE A 49 -3.11 -0.95 -13.57
N GLN A 50 -3.75 -0.78 -14.72
CA GLN A 50 -3.11 -0.83 -16.05
C GLN A 50 -1.93 0.13 -16.18
N ASN A 51 -1.92 1.24 -15.43
CA ASN A 51 -0.82 2.20 -15.41
C ASN A 51 0.42 1.65 -14.68
N LYS A 52 0.27 0.55 -13.93
CA LYS A 52 1.32 -0.09 -13.11
C LYS A 52 1.97 0.86 -12.11
N THR A 53 1.24 1.89 -11.69
CA THR A 53 1.69 2.87 -10.70
C THR A 53 0.75 2.85 -9.50
N PRO A 54 1.29 2.88 -8.27
CA PRO A 54 0.46 3.03 -7.07
C PRO A 54 -0.22 4.41 -7.08
N LEU A 55 -1.40 4.48 -6.47
CA LEU A 55 -2.12 5.71 -6.21
C LEU A 55 -1.42 6.53 -5.11
N ALA A 56 -0.93 5.85 -4.08
CA ALA A 56 -0.20 6.45 -2.96
C ALA A 56 0.90 5.51 -2.48
N ILE A 57 1.97 6.10 -1.95
CA ILE A 57 3.11 5.40 -1.36
C ILE A 57 3.29 5.98 0.04
N PHE A 58 3.32 5.12 1.04
CA PHE A 58 3.59 5.50 2.42
C PHE A 58 4.90 4.88 2.89
N LYS A 59 5.71 5.71 3.54
CA LYS A 59 6.95 5.30 4.19
C LYS A 59 6.85 5.67 5.65
N HIS A 60 6.84 4.67 6.51
CA HIS A 60 6.87 4.85 7.97
C HIS A 60 7.67 3.74 8.61
N HIS A 61 7.42 2.50 8.20
CA HIS A 61 8.15 1.36 8.74
C HIS A 61 9.62 1.42 8.31
N THR A 62 10.52 1.21 9.26
CA THR A 62 11.97 1.18 9.02
C THR A 62 12.49 -0.21 8.70
N GLU A 63 11.66 -1.23 8.91
CA GLU A 63 11.91 -2.65 8.72
C GLU A 63 10.75 -3.27 7.92
N PRO A 64 10.86 -4.53 7.46
CA PRO A 64 9.84 -5.18 6.65
C PRO A 64 8.41 -5.04 7.18
N VAL A 65 7.49 -4.70 6.27
CA VAL A 65 6.05 -4.73 6.57
C VAL A 65 5.61 -6.19 6.62
N VAL A 66 5.17 -6.64 7.79
CA VAL A 66 4.78 -8.04 8.03
C VAL A 66 3.28 -8.25 7.96
N THR A 67 2.48 -7.20 8.16
CA THR A 67 1.02 -7.29 8.10
C THR A 67 0.39 -5.98 7.68
N VAL A 68 -0.73 -6.07 6.96
CA VAL A 68 -1.60 -4.95 6.63
C VAL A 68 -3.05 -5.42 6.65
N GLU A 69 -3.92 -4.65 7.28
CA GLU A 69 -5.35 -4.94 7.36
C GLU A 69 -6.18 -3.68 7.10
N TRP A 70 -7.02 -3.72 6.09
CA TRP A 70 -8.02 -2.68 5.89
C TRP A 70 -9.07 -2.76 6.98
N HIS A 71 -9.52 -1.61 7.46
CA HIS A 71 -10.62 -1.59 8.40
C HIS A 71 -11.88 -2.23 7.77
N PRO A 72 -12.63 -3.07 8.51
CA PRO A 72 -13.67 -3.92 7.92
C PRO A 72 -14.91 -3.16 7.43
N THR A 73 -15.15 -1.94 7.93
CA THR A 73 -16.36 -1.16 7.61
C THR A 73 -16.05 0.22 7.05
N ASP A 74 -15.07 0.91 7.62
CA ASP A 74 -14.48 2.14 7.07
C ASP A 74 -13.52 1.85 5.91
N SER A 75 -13.79 2.44 4.74
CA SER A 75 -12.99 2.27 3.53
C SER A 75 -11.76 3.17 3.47
N ALA A 76 -11.67 4.22 4.29
CA ALA A 76 -10.55 5.15 4.29
C ALA A 76 -9.43 4.72 5.25
N VAL A 77 -9.74 3.85 6.22
CA VAL A 77 -8.82 3.51 7.31
C VAL A 77 -8.19 2.13 7.11
N PHE A 78 -6.89 2.01 7.35
CA PHE A 78 -6.19 0.72 7.43
C PHE A 78 -5.06 0.75 8.44
N ALA A 79 -4.63 -0.42 8.91
CA ALA A 79 -3.51 -0.56 9.84
C ALA A 79 -2.39 -1.39 9.21
N SER A 80 -1.16 -1.08 9.57
CA SER A 80 0.03 -1.86 9.20
C SER A 80 0.89 -2.17 10.42
N GLY A 81 1.59 -3.30 10.36
CA GLY A 81 2.59 -3.69 11.37
C GLY A 81 3.90 -4.07 10.69
N GLY A 82 5.01 -3.63 11.27
CA GLY A 82 6.35 -3.88 10.79
C GLY A 82 7.18 -4.73 11.75
N ALA A 83 8.31 -5.25 11.24
CA ALA A 83 9.34 -5.89 12.05
C ALA A 83 10.11 -4.87 12.94
N ASP A 84 9.84 -3.58 12.77
CA ASP A 84 10.33 -2.45 13.59
C ASP A 84 9.60 -2.29 14.93
N ASN A 85 8.76 -3.27 15.29
CA ASN A 85 7.94 -3.28 16.49
C ASN A 85 6.91 -2.13 16.54
N GLN A 86 6.57 -1.51 15.41
CA GLN A 86 5.58 -0.45 15.33
C GLN A 86 4.27 -0.94 14.68
N ILE A 87 3.18 -0.29 15.09
CA ILE A 87 1.88 -0.37 14.41
C ILE A 87 1.53 1.05 13.96
N ALA A 88 1.19 1.20 12.69
CA ALA A 88 0.73 2.47 12.13
C ALA A 88 -0.74 2.35 11.72
N LEU A 89 -1.52 3.38 12.06
CA LEU A 89 -2.90 3.55 11.60
C LEU A 89 -2.91 4.67 10.55
N TRP A 90 -3.57 4.38 9.43
CA TRP A 90 -3.60 5.25 8.27
C TRP A 90 -5.03 5.64 7.97
N ASP A 91 -5.24 6.91 7.65
CA ASP A 91 -6.51 7.45 7.22
C ASP A 91 -6.32 8.16 5.87
N LEU A 92 -6.92 7.61 4.81
CA LEU A 92 -6.86 8.13 3.45
C LEU A 92 -7.81 9.31 3.21
N SER A 93 -8.67 9.64 4.18
CA SER A 93 -9.59 10.79 4.10
C SER A 93 -8.92 12.10 4.52
N VAL A 94 -7.80 12.03 5.24
CA VAL A 94 -7.02 13.20 5.65
C VAL A 94 -6.25 13.71 4.43
N GLU A 95 -6.64 14.88 3.94
CA GLU A 95 -5.89 15.59 2.90
C GLU A 95 -4.43 15.78 3.35
N LYS A 96 -3.50 15.78 2.38
CA LYS A 96 -2.09 16.06 2.64
C LYS A 96 -1.98 17.36 3.44
N ASP A 97 -1.55 17.24 4.68
CA ASP A 97 -1.11 18.38 5.45
C ASP A 97 0.04 19.02 4.67
N THR A 98 -0.18 20.24 4.17
CA THR A 98 0.80 20.99 3.38
C THR A 98 1.98 21.50 4.22
N GLU A 99 2.09 21.08 5.48
CA GLU A 99 2.91 21.73 6.49
C GLU A 99 4.16 20.91 6.92
N ASN A 100 4.80 20.19 5.98
CA ASN A 100 6.14 19.63 6.24
C ASN A 100 7.11 19.65 5.04
N SER A 101 6.98 20.64 4.15
CA SER A 101 7.97 20.91 3.09
C SER A 101 8.77 22.20 3.34
N ALA A 102 8.83 22.67 4.59
CA ALA A 102 9.47 23.93 4.95
C ALA A 102 10.49 23.82 6.09
N GLU A 103 11.29 22.75 6.17
CA GLU A 103 12.51 22.73 7.01
C GLU A 103 13.65 21.95 6.35
N GLU A 104 14.06 22.33 5.14
CA GLU A 104 15.42 22.07 4.63
C GLU A 104 15.88 23.27 3.78
N VAL A 105 16.20 24.37 4.47
CA VAL A 105 17.10 25.43 3.98
C VAL A 105 17.98 25.88 5.13
N GLU A 106 19.16 25.28 5.24
CA GLU A 106 20.44 25.95 5.52
C GLU A 106 21.57 25.25 4.77
#